data_AF-G8TKG6-F1
#
_entry.id   AF-G8TKG6-F1
#
_cell.length_a   1.000
_cell.length_b   1.000
_cell.length_c   1.000
_cell.angle_alpha   90.00
_cell.angle_beta   90.00
_cell.angle_gamma   90.00
#
_symmetry.space_group_name_H-M   'P 1'
#
loop_
_entity.id
_entity.type
_entity.pdbx_description
1 polymer ?
#
loop_
_entity_poly.entity_id
_entity_poly.type
_entity_poly.pdbx_seq_one_letter_code
_entity_poly.pdbx_strand_id
1 'polypeptide(L)'
;MIKKISPDKRMAFATIYVKYPNWKMVAKLDLPDRKKFRDKFLKTNFQKLIDRKYFDTYEVVGTKRRPSGVKAKLTLASILKLTKQSFIENIFIHQLDGAKEKQNKPTYNFFCVKMTVSIQVEGLTKGMQSCEDRYVLVKAQTVESAYNKVKKQEKQYGEPYLNSDARLVRWKIESYDDCFAMNITSIDDFNKPEGVEVFSKLRSRKITSDRAWSGR
;
A
#
# COMPACT_ATOMS: atom_id res chain seq x y z
N MET A 1 27.47 -31.59 12.31
CA MET A 1 27.42 -31.62 10.82
C MET A 1 26.00 -31.29 10.36
N ILE A 2 25.79 -30.18 9.66
CA ILE A 2 24.48 -29.85 9.08
C ILE A 2 24.34 -30.67 7.78
N LYS A 3 23.48 -31.68 7.76
CA LYS A 3 23.17 -32.44 6.54
C LYS A 3 22.63 -31.46 5.48
N LYS A 4 23.33 -31.29 4.36
CA LYS A 4 22.85 -30.49 3.22
C LYS A 4 21.61 -31.16 2.64
N ILE A 5 20.42 -30.63 2.96
CA ILE A 5 19.17 -31.05 2.33
C ILE A 5 19.21 -30.60 0.87
N SER A 6 19.00 -31.54 -0.06
CA SER A 6 18.89 -31.24 -1.50
C SER A 6 17.81 -30.16 -1.72
N PRO A 7 18.08 -29.12 -2.54
CA PRO A 7 17.14 -28.02 -2.79
C PRO A 7 15.71 -28.49 -3.09
N ASP A 8 15.56 -29.56 -3.87
CA ASP A 8 14.24 -30.07 -4.30
C ASP A 8 13.42 -30.71 -3.18
N LYS A 9 14.09 -31.12 -2.09
CA LYS A 9 13.47 -31.73 -0.91
C LYS A 9 13.21 -30.74 0.22
N ARG A 10 13.58 -29.47 0.06
CA ARG A 10 13.30 -28.44 1.07
C ARG A 10 11.81 -28.17 1.11
N MET A 11 11.24 -28.21 2.31
CA MET A 11 9.86 -27.81 2.52
C MET A 11 9.78 -26.31 2.68
N ALA A 12 8.71 -25.73 2.17
CA ALA A 12 8.36 -24.35 2.31
C ALA A 12 6.94 -24.25 2.86
N PHE A 13 6.73 -23.29 3.75
CA PHE A 13 5.39 -22.84 4.11
C PHE A 13 5.05 -21.65 3.22
N ALA A 14 4.00 -21.78 2.41
CA ALA A 14 3.65 -20.79 1.41
C ALA A 14 2.16 -20.53 1.33
N THR A 15 1.80 -19.33 0.90
CA THR A 15 0.45 -18.98 0.45
C THR A 15 0.40 -18.95 -1.07
N ILE A 16 -0.52 -19.70 -1.66
CA ILE A 16 -0.73 -19.80 -3.09
C ILE A 16 -2.08 -19.18 -3.42
N TYR A 17 -2.09 -18.11 -4.21
CA TYR A 17 -3.31 -17.44 -4.67
C TYR A 17 -3.67 -17.87 -6.09
N VAL A 18 -4.96 -18.15 -6.31
CA VAL A 18 -5.49 -18.39 -7.65
C VAL A 18 -5.82 -17.06 -8.34
N LYS A 19 -5.75 -17.07 -9.68
CA LYS A 19 -6.05 -15.93 -10.53
C LYS A 19 -7.45 -15.38 -10.26
N TYR A 20 -7.52 -14.05 -10.14
CA TYR A 20 -8.80 -13.32 -10.10
C TYR A 20 -9.31 -13.10 -11.52
N PRO A 21 -10.65 -13.13 -11.77
CA PRO A 21 -11.16 -12.89 -13.12
C PRO A 21 -10.79 -11.48 -13.61
N ASN A 22 -10.29 -11.39 -14.84
CA ASN A 22 -10.00 -10.10 -15.48
C ASN A 22 -11.32 -9.36 -15.76
N TRP A 23 -11.36 -8.05 -15.54
CA TRP A 23 -12.55 -7.22 -15.74
C TRP A 23 -13.14 -7.35 -17.15
N LYS A 24 -12.30 -7.55 -18.17
CA LYS A 24 -12.72 -7.74 -19.57
C LYS A 24 -13.63 -8.96 -19.75
N MET A 25 -13.47 -9.99 -18.90
CA MET A 25 -14.30 -11.20 -18.94
C MET A 25 -15.73 -10.96 -18.44
N VAL A 26 -15.93 -9.92 -17.64
CA VAL A 26 -17.21 -9.64 -16.95
C VAL A 26 -17.83 -8.33 -17.39
N ALA A 27 -17.15 -7.54 -18.22
CA ALA A 27 -17.62 -6.24 -18.70
C ALA A 27 -19.02 -6.31 -19.33
N LYS A 28 -19.27 -7.34 -20.14
CA LYS A 28 -20.55 -7.56 -20.84
C LYS A 28 -21.64 -8.22 -19.99
N LEU A 29 -21.31 -8.69 -18.79
CA LEU A 29 -22.28 -9.34 -17.90
C LEU A 29 -22.99 -8.29 -17.04
N ASP A 30 -24.24 -8.57 -16.65
CA ASP A 30 -24.96 -7.77 -15.66
C ASP A 30 -24.48 -8.06 -14.25
N LEU A 31 -24.70 -7.13 -13.31
CA LEU A 31 -24.17 -7.20 -11.93
C LEU A 31 -24.43 -8.56 -11.23
N PRO A 32 -25.63 -9.16 -11.28
CA PRO A 32 -25.87 -10.47 -10.67
C PRO A 32 -25.02 -11.58 -11.31
N ASP A 33 -24.83 -11.52 -12.63
CA ASP A 33 -24.08 -12.51 -13.39
C ASP A 33 -22.57 -12.31 -13.27
N ARG A 34 -22.09 -11.07 -13.12
CA ARG A 34 -20.70 -10.77 -12.72
C ARG A 34 -20.36 -11.46 -11.40
N LYS A 35 -21.26 -11.37 -10.42
CA LYS A 35 -21.09 -12.02 -9.10
C LYS A 35 -21.06 -13.54 -9.21
N LYS A 36 -22.00 -14.15 -9.95
CA LYS A 36 -22.03 -15.59 -10.19
C LYS A 36 -20.80 -16.08 -10.95
N PHE A 37 -20.40 -15.37 -12.00
CA PHE A 37 -19.21 -15.66 -12.79
C PHE A 37 -17.96 -15.67 -11.93
N ARG A 38 -17.74 -14.61 -11.13
CA ARG A 38 -16.59 -14.54 -10.22
C ARG A 38 -16.58 -15.70 -9.23
N ASP A 39 -17.71 -15.96 -8.58
CA ASP A 39 -17.81 -17.03 -7.57
C ASP A 39 -17.50 -18.41 -8.22
N LYS A 40 -18.00 -18.67 -9.43
CA LYS A 40 -17.71 -19.89 -10.21
C LYS A 40 -16.25 -19.97 -10.66
N PHE A 41 -15.69 -18.85 -11.16
CA PHE A 41 -14.33 -18.77 -11.65
C PHE A 41 -13.31 -19.09 -10.54
N LEU A 42 -13.46 -18.47 -9.37
CA LEU A 42 -12.59 -18.71 -8.22
C LEU A 42 -12.70 -20.16 -7.74
N LYS A 43 -13.92 -20.70 -7.59
CA LYS A 43 -14.11 -22.11 -7.22
C LYS A 43 -13.46 -23.07 -8.22
N THR A 44 -13.58 -22.79 -9.52
CA THR A 44 -12.99 -23.63 -10.57
C THR A 44 -11.47 -23.63 -10.50
N ASN A 45 -10.84 -22.46 -10.37
CA ASN A 45 -9.38 -22.37 -10.26
C ASN A 45 -8.87 -22.94 -8.95
N PHE A 46 -9.62 -22.75 -7.86
CA PHE A 46 -9.31 -23.36 -6.58
C PHE A 46 -9.37 -24.89 -6.66
N GLN A 47 -10.41 -25.46 -7.27
CA GLN A 47 -10.51 -26.91 -7.44
C GLN A 47 -9.33 -27.44 -8.26
N LYS A 48 -8.96 -26.77 -9.36
CA LYS A 48 -7.76 -27.11 -10.13
C LYS A 48 -6.48 -27.13 -9.30
N LEU A 49 -6.36 -26.24 -8.30
CA LEU A 49 -5.23 -26.22 -7.38
C LEU A 49 -5.23 -27.44 -6.46
N ILE A 50 -6.38 -27.77 -5.86
CA ILE A 50 -6.52 -28.94 -4.97
C ILE A 50 -6.26 -30.25 -5.74
N ASP A 51 -6.78 -30.36 -6.97
CA ASP A 51 -6.65 -31.55 -7.81
C ASP A 51 -5.19 -31.86 -8.18
N ARG A 52 -4.26 -30.90 -8.03
CA ARG A 52 -2.83 -31.15 -8.24
C ARG A 52 -2.19 -32.02 -7.18
N LYS A 53 -2.79 -32.14 -5.99
CA LYS A 53 -2.27 -32.95 -4.87
C LYS A 53 -0.80 -32.66 -4.54
N TYR A 54 -0.41 -31.38 -4.58
CA TYR A 54 0.94 -30.93 -4.23
C TYR A 54 1.17 -30.70 -2.74
N PHE A 55 0.12 -30.84 -1.94
CA PHE A 55 0.12 -30.69 -0.50
C PHE A 55 -0.94 -31.61 0.09
N ASP A 56 -0.66 -32.17 1.26
CA ASP A 56 -1.58 -33.11 1.94
C ASP A 56 -2.61 -32.36 2.80
N THR A 57 -2.16 -31.28 3.44
CA THR A 57 -2.98 -30.43 4.31
C THR A 57 -2.86 -28.97 3.91
N TYR A 58 -3.96 -28.23 4.07
CA TYR A 58 -4.01 -26.82 3.71
C TYR A 58 -5.10 -26.06 4.49
N GLU A 59 -4.87 -24.75 4.66
CA GLU A 59 -5.87 -23.79 5.14
C GLU A 59 -6.39 -22.99 3.93
N VAL A 60 -7.70 -22.82 3.82
CA VAL A 60 -8.31 -22.03 2.74
C VAL A 60 -8.10 -20.54 3.00
N VAL A 61 -7.57 -19.82 2.01
CA VAL A 61 -7.56 -18.35 2.00
C VAL A 61 -8.84 -17.82 1.36
N GLY A 62 -9.47 -16.85 2.02
CA GLY A 62 -10.75 -16.29 1.61
C GLY A 62 -11.92 -16.97 2.33
N THR A 63 -13.00 -17.23 1.61
CA THR A 63 -14.20 -17.87 2.21
C THR A 63 -14.53 -19.17 1.48
N LYS A 64 -15.27 -20.09 2.11
CA LYS A 64 -15.76 -21.31 1.44
C LYS A 64 -16.52 -21.00 0.14
N ARG A 65 -17.21 -19.86 0.09
CA ARG A 65 -17.93 -19.41 -1.11
C ARG A 65 -16.99 -18.85 -2.19
N ARG A 66 -15.90 -18.19 -1.79
CA ARG A 66 -14.92 -17.53 -2.66
C ARG A 66 -13.51 -17.89 -2.19
N PRO A 67 -13.06 -19.12 -2.46
CA PRO A 67 -11.72 -19.52 -2.09
C PRO A 67 -10.74 -18.85 -3.04
N SER A 68 -9.85 -18.01 -2.51
CA SER A 68 -8.88 -17.25 -3.28
C SER A 68 -7.49 -17.90 -3.30
N GLY A 69 -7.29 -18.96 -2.51
CA GLY A 69 -6.00 -19.61 -2.41
C GLY A 69 -5.91 -20.59 -1.25
N VAL A 70 -4.71 -21.08 -0.99
CA VAL A 70 -4.39 -21.95 0.15
C VAL A 70 -3.13 -21.48 0.87
N LYS A 71 -3.04 -21.73 2.16
CA LYS A 71 -1.77 -21.81 2.90
C LYS A 71 -1.44 -23.28 3.10
N ALA A 72 -0.24 -23.70 2.70
CA ALA A 72 0.15 -25.10 2.79
C ALA A 72 1.66 -25.25 2.98
N LYS A 73 2.05 -26.43 3.47
CA LYS A 73 3.45 -26.87 3.48
C LYS A 73 3.68 -27.76 2.26
N LEU A 74 4.67 -27.42 1.44
CA LEU A 74 4.98 -28.15 0.20
C LEU A 74 6.45 -28.08 -0.16
N THR A 75 6.92 -28.96 -1.04
CA THR A 75 8.30 -28.96 -1.51
C THR A 75 8.57 -27.81 -2.49
N LEU A 76 9.81 -27.31 -2.53
CA LEU A 76 10.23 -26.33 -3.54
C LEU A 76 9.98 -26.83 -4.97
N ALA A 77 10.20 -28.11 -5.24
CA ALA A 77 9.90 -28.72 -6.54
C ALA A 77 8.41 -28.58 -6.92
N SER A 78 7.51 -28.68 -5.94
CA SER A 78 6.07 -28.50 -6.16
C SER A 78 5.71 -27.03 -6.39
N ILE A 79 6.34 -26.10 -5.66
CA ILE A 79 6.20 -24.65 -5.89
C ILE A 79 6.61 -24.30 -7.33
N LEU A 80 7.75 -24.80 -7.81
CA LEU A 80 8.23 -24.56 -9.17
C LEU A 80 7.31 -25.15 -10.25
N LYS A 81 6.55 -26.20 -9.94
CA LYS A 81 5.51 -26.73 -10.85
C LYS A 81 4.27 -25.85 -10.85
N LEU A 82 3.91 -25.29 -9.68
CA LEU A 82 2.77 -24.39 -9.52
C LEU A 82 2.98 -23.05 -10.22
N THR A 83 4.19 -22.50 -10.23
CA THR A 83 4.48 -21.23 -10.94
C THR A 83 4.25 -21.32 -12.46
N LYS A 84 4.25 -22.54 -13.02
CA LYS A 84 3.97 -22.79 -14.45
C LYS A 84 2.48 -22.90 -14.76
N GLN A 85 1.60 -22.86 -13.76
CA GLN A 85 0.17 -23.02 -13.94
C GLN A 85 -0.50 -21.67 -14.20
N SER A 86 -1.22 -21.55 -15.32
CA SER A 86 -1.85 -20.29 -15.75
C SER A 86 -2.98 -19.78 -14.85
N PHE A 87 -3.50 -20.62 -13.96
CA PHE A 87 -4.56 -20.27 -13.01
C PHE A 87 -4.02 -19.81 -11.64
N ILE A 88 -2.70 -19.76 -11.46
CA ILE A 88 -2.04 -19.23 -10.27
C ILE A 88 -1.69 -17.77 -10.50
N GLU A 89 -2.01 -16.92 -9.53
CA GLU A 89 -1.68 -15.50 -9.56
C GLU A 89 -0.32 -15.24 -8.92
N ASN A 90 -0.19 -15.61 -7.64
CA ASN A 90 0.96 -15.29 -6.81
C ASN A 90 1.24 -16.45 -5.86
N ILE A 91 2.53 -16.67 -5.55
CA ILE A 91 2.96 -17.58 -4.49
C ILE A 91 3.87 -16.78 -3.54
N PHE A 92 3.47 -16.70 -2.27
CA PHE A 92 4.25 -16.08 -1.22
C PHE A 92 4.88 -17.15 -0.36
N ILE A 93 6.21 -17.21 -0.32
CA ILE A 93 6.95 -18.12 0.56
C ILE A 93 7.21 -17.39 1.87
N HIS A 94 6.66 -17.91 2.97
CA HIS A 94 6.80 -17.32 4.30
C HIS A 94 7.98 -17.91 5.05
N GLN A 95 8.19 -19.23 4.90
CA GLN A 95 9.28 -19.95 5.54
C GLN A 95 9.83 -20.99 4.58
N LEU A 96 11.13 -21.22 4.66
CA LEU A 96 11.83 -22.23 3.88
C LEU A 96 12.82 -22.96 4.78
N ASP A 97 12.74 -24.29 4.82
CA ASP A 97 13.60 -25.11 5.66
C ASP A 97 15.08 -24.84 5.39
N GLY A 98 15.82 -24.50 6.45
CA GLY A 98 17.26 -24.21 6.39
C GLY A 98 17.60 -22.85 5.78
N ALA A 99 16.62 -22.00 5.47
CA ALA A 99 16.86 -20.61 5.09
C ALA A 99 16.67 -19.69 6.30
N LYS A 100 17.53 -18.66 6.41
CA LYS A 100 17.30 -17.55 7.32
C LYS A 100 16.61 -16.43 6.54
N GLU A 101 15.65 -15.79 7.18
CA GLU A 101 15.03 -14.60 6.63
C GLU A 101 16.12 -13.53 6.41
N LYS A 102 16.21 -13.03 5.19
CA LYS A 102 17.10 -11.92 4.89
C LYS A 102 16.44 -10.67 5.46
N GLN A 103 17.06 -10.04 6.45
CA GLN A 103 16.62 -8.71 6.88
C GLN A 103 16.68 -7.78 5.67
N ASN A 104 15.53 -7.30 5.21
CA ASN A 104 15.48 -6.25 4.20
C ASN A 104 16.10 -5.00 4.83
N LYS A 105 17.09 -4.41 4.15
CA LYS A 105 17.61 -3.11 4.57
C LYS A 105 16.43 -2.12 4.56
N PRO A 106 16.25 -1.29 5.60
CA PRO A 106 15.19 -0.31 5.62
C PRO A 106 15.36 0.62 4.42
N THR A 107 14.43 0.55 3.48
CA THR A 107 14.42 1.40 2.29
C THR A 107 13.89 2.77 2.67
N TYR A 108 14.52 3.81 2.14
CA TYR A 108 14.02 5.17 2.30
C TYR A 108 12.93 5.41 1.26
N ASN A 109 11.74 5.77 1.73
CA ASN A 109 10.63 6.19 0.91
C ASN A 109 10.32 7.67 1.16
N PHE A 110 9.56 8.28 0.28
CA PHE A 110 9.01 9.61 0.54
C PHE A 110 7.72 9.50 1.36
N PHE A 111 7.59 10.36 2.35
CA PHE A 111 6.41 10.50 3.20
C PHE A 111 5.91 11.94 3.10
N CYS A 112 4.61 12.15 3.07
CA CYS A 112 4.01 13.48 3.14
C CYS A 112 3.45 13.68 4.55
N VAL A 113 3.96 14.68 5.27
CA VAL A 113 3.48 15.07 6.59
C VAL A 113 2.52 16.26 6.42
N LYS A 114 1.27 16.08 6.84
CA LYS A 114 0.28 17.15 6.98
C LYS A 114 0.41 17.78 8.37
N MET A 115 0.41 19.11 8.42
CA MET A 115 0.43 19.86 9.68
C MET A 115 -0.43 21.12 9.57
N THR A 116 -0.97 21.58 10.70
CA THR A 116 -1.62 22.88 10.81
C THR A 116 -0.59 23.88 11.30
N VAL A 117 -0.44 25.00 10.58
CA VAL A 117 0.50 26.07 10.92
C VAL A 117 -0.24 27.37 11.10
N SER A 118 -0.03 28.05 12.22
CA SER A 118 -0.54 29.39 12.42
C SER A 118 0.51 30.47 12.15
N ILE A 119 0.05 31.60 11.64
CA ILE A 119 0.88 32.79 11.41
C ILE A 119 0.66 33.71 12.61
N GLN A 120 1.74 34.02 13.33
CA GLN A 120 1.73 34.89 14.51
C GLN A 120 2.39 36.21 14.16
N VAL A 121 1.69 37.32 14.41
CA VAL A 121 2.18 38.67 14.15
C VAL A 121 2.32 39.41 15.47
N GLU A 122 3.45 40.07 15.65
CA GLU A 122 3.76 40.88 16.82
C GLU A 122 2.67 41.92 17.14
N GLY A 123 2.34 42.02 18.42
CA GLY A 123 1.35 42.96 18.95
C GLY A 123 -0.11 42.58 18.71
N LEU A 124 -0.42 41.53 17.94
CA LEU A 124 -1.81 41.07 17.73
C LEU A 124 -2.22 40.04 18.81
N THR A 125 -3.27 40.36 19.57
CA THR A 125 -3.79 39.50 20.66
C THR A 125 -5.27 39.15 20.53
N LYS A 126 -5.98 39.77 19.57
CA LYS A 126 -7.41 39.58 19.30
C LYS A 126 -7.67 39.61 17.80
N GLY A 127 -8.82 39.09 17.38
CA GLY A 127 -9.22 39.01 15.96
C GLY A 127 -9.03 37.61 15.37
N MET A 128 -9.18 37.50 14.05
CA MET A 128 -8.99 36.23 13.34
C MET A 128 -7.51 35.99 13.05
N GLN A 129 -7.01 34.82 13.42
CA GLN A 129 -5.65 34.39 13.09
C GLN A 129 -5.65 33.62 11.76
N SER A 130 -4.63 33.84 10.94
CA SER A 130 -4.41 33.06 9.73
C SER A 130 -3.76 31.72 10.07
N CYS A 131 -4.33 30.64 9.55
CA CYS A 131 -3.78 29.28 9.65
C CYS A 131 -3.71 28.63 8.26
N GLU A 132 -2.79 27.68 8.10
CA GLU A 132 -2.54 26.94 6.87
C GLU A 132 -2.46 25.44 7.15
N ASP A 133 -3.16 24.64 6.33
CA ASP A 133 -2.91 23.21 6.18
C ASP A 133 -1.67 23.03 5.29
N ARG A 134 -0.52 22.73 5.89
CA ARG A 134 0.76 22.56 5.21
C ARG A 134 1.10 21.09 4.99
N TYR A 135 1.62 20.78 3.81
CA TYR A 135 2.02 19.44 3.40
C TYR A 135 3.51 19.42 3.05
N VAL A 136 4.30 18.64 3.77
CA VAL A 136 5.75 18.59 3.59
C VAL A 136 6.18 17.19 3.18
N LEU A 137 6.87 17.10 2.06
CA LEU A 137 7.45 15.85 1.58
C LEU A 137 8.82 15.61 2.22
N VAL A 138 9.01 14.45 2.84
CA VAL A 138 10.24 14.08 3.55
C VAL A 138 10.65 12.66 3.19
N LYS A 139 11.93 12.48 2.88
CA LYS A 139 12.50 11.13 2.69
C LYS A 139 12.82 10.51 4.05
N ALA A 140 12.20 9.38 4.39
CA ALA A 140 12.37 8.69 5.68
C ALA A 140 12.23 7.16 5.53
N GLN A 141 12.49 6.41 6.60
CA GLN A 141 12.32 4.95 6.61
C GLN A 141 10.94 4.53 7.11
N THR A 142 10.35 5.33 7.99
CA THR A 142 9.06 5.09 8.64
C THR A 142 8.30 6.40 8.79
N VAL A 143 6.98 6.29 9.02
CA VAL A 143 6.10 7.43 9.36
C VAL A 143 6.64 8.20 10.56
N GLU A 144 7.07 7.50 11.61
CA GLU A 144 7.60 8.11 12.82
C GLU A 144 8.94 8.83 12.59
N SER A 145 9.81 8.27 11.75
CA SER A 145 11.04 8.94 11.32
C SER A 145 10.73 10.21 10.52
N ALA A 146 9.67 10.21 9.69
CA ALA A 146 9.24 11.39 8.94
C ALA A 146 8.75 12.51 9.88
N TYR A 147 7.88 12.20 10.85
CA TYR A 147 7.44 13.17 11.86
C TYR A 147 8.62 13.75 12.64
N ASN A 148 9.53 12.89 13.12
CA ASN A 148 10.70 13.33 13.87
C ASN A 148 11.61 14.25 13.06
N LYS A 149 11.72 14.03 11.74
CA LYS A 149 12.47 14.94 10.87
C LYS A 149 11.82 16.31 10.76
N VAL A 150 10.50 16.38 10.57
CA VAL A 150 9.78 17.67 10.52
C VAL A 150 9.86 18.38 11.87
N LYS A 151 9.65 17.65 12.98
CA LYS A 151 9.71 18.20 14.33
C LYS A 151 11.07 18.81 14.68
N LYS A 152 12.17 18.22 14.20
CA LYS A 152 13.51 18.79 14.36
C LYS A 152 13.69 20.14 13.66
N GLN A 153 12.89 20.42 12.62
CA GLN A 153 12.92 21.67 11.87
C GLN A 153 11.99 22.75 12.45
N GLU A 154 11.15 22.41 13.43
CA GLU A 154 10.12 23.30 13.98
C GLU A 154 10.69 24.62 14.53
N LYS A 155 11.86 24.56 15.19
CA LYS A 155 12.52 25.77 15.72
C LYS A 155 12.97 26.71 14.60
N GLN A 156 13.66 26.19 13.59
CA GLN A 156 14.14 26.98 12.46
C GLN A 156 12.96 27.53 11.65
N TYR A 157 11.94 26.71 11.45
CA TYR A 157 10.73 27.08 10.76
C TYR A 157 9.96 28.23 11.45
N GLY A 158 10.05 28.30 12.79
CA GLY A 158 9.45 29.36 13.58
C GLY A 158 10.34 30.58 13.82
N GLU A 159 11.45 30.73 13.10
CA GLU A 159 12.29 31.93 13.18
C GLU A 159 11.48 33.17 12.70
N PRO A 160 11.41 34.23 13.52
CA PRO A 160 10.69 35.44 13.13
C PRO A 160 11.39 36.19 12.00
N TYR A 161 10.61 36.86 11.15
CA TYR A 161 11.09 37.82 10.15
C TYR A 161 10.29 39.11 10.21
N LEU A 162 10.85 40.21 9.70
CA LEU A 162 10.17 41.50 9.64
C LEU A 162 9.28 41.56 8.39
N ASN A 163 7.98 41.82 8.54
CA ASN A 163 7.07 42.01 7.41
C ASN A 163 7.06 43.47 6.91
N SER A 164 6.26 43.75 5.88
CA SER A 164 6.12 45.08 5.27
C SER A 164 5.57 46.16 6.22
N ASP A 165 4.87 45.75 7.28
CA ASP A 165 4.32 46.66 8.29
C ASP A 165 5.30 46.90 9.46
N ALA A 166 6.57 46.51 9.28
CA ALA A 166 7.62 46.56 10.30
C ALA A 166 7.27 45.81 11.59
N ARG A 167 6.55 44.68 11.48
CA ARG A 167 6.23 43.78 12.60
C ARG A 167 6.97 42.46 12.47
N LEU A 168 7.37 41.88 13.60
CA LEU A 168 7.87 40.52 13.62
C LEU A 168 6.73 39.53 13.34
N VAL A 169 6.93 38.65 12.37
CA VAL A 169 6.03 37.57 12.00
C VAL A 169 6.75 36.26 12.14
N ARG A 170 6.10 35.26 12.75
CA ARG A 170 6.62 33.89 12.81
C ARG A 170 5.55 32.87 12.45
N TRP A 171 5.99 31.75 11.94
CA TRP A 171 5.16 30.59 11.69
C TRP A 171 5.25 29.65 12.88
N LYS A 172 4.12 29.11 13.33
CA LYS A 172 4.10 28.15 14.44
C LYS A 172 3.34 26.91 14.01
N ILE A 173 4.00 25.75 14.07
CA ILE A 173 3.32 24.47 13.89
C ILE A 173 2.44 24.25 15.12
N GLU A 174 1.14 24.07 14.92
CA GLU A 174 0.17 23.85 16.00
C GLU A 174 -0.11 22.37 16.21
N SER A 175 -0.20 21.61 15.11
CA SER A 175 -0.45 20.18 15.15
C SER A 175 0.19 19.48 13.95
N TYR A 176 0.56 18.22 14.16
CA TYR A 176 0.90 17.27 13.12
C TYR A 176 -0.35 16.42 12.89
N ASP A 177 -1.01 16.62 11.75
CA ASP A 177 -2.37 16.12 11.55
C ASP A 177 -2.39 14.72 10.95
N ASP A 178 -1.48 14.45 10.01
CA ASP A 178 -1.39 13.15 9.35
C ASP A 178 -0.03 12.92 8.68
N CYS A 179 0.29 11.67 8.35
CA CYS A 179 1.50 11.33 7.60
C CYS A 179 1.29 10.08 6.76
N PHE A 180 1.50 10.23 5.45
CA PHE A 180 1.22 9.19 4.47
C PHE A 180 2.50 8.78 3.74
N ALA A 181 2.66 7.48 3.47
CA ALA A 181 3.69 7.01 2.55
C ALA A 181 3.30 7.34 1.11
N MET A 182 4.22 7.93 0.35
CA MET A 182 3.99 8.30 -1.04
C MET A 182 4.44 7.18 -1.96
N ASN A 183 3.77 7.04 -3.11
CA ASN A 183 4.21 6.14 -4.18
C ASN A 183 5.31 6.80 -5.04
N ILE A 184 6.25 7.46 -4.38
CA ILE A 184 7.42 8.11 -4.97
C ILE A 184 8.62 7.31 -4.47
N THR A 185 9.33 6.70 -5.41
CA THR A 185 10.47 5.81 -5.15
C THR A 185 11.80 6.51 -5.40
N SER A 186 11.82 7.48 -6.30
CA SER A 186 13.01 8.22 -6.72
C SER A 186 12.69 9.68 -7.02
N ILE A 187 13.72 10.52 -7.10
CA ILE A 187 13.56 11.92 -7.53
C ILE A 187 13.17 11.97 -9.02
N ASP A 188 13.59 10.99 -9.82
CA ASP A 188 13.27 10.93 -11.25
C ASP A 188 11.77 10.72 -11.50
N ASP A 189 11.01 10.23 -10.52
CA ASP A 189 9.56 10.12 -10.61
C ASP A 189 8.90 11.49 -10.87
N PHE A 190 9.49 12.60 -10.39
CA PHE A 190 8.99 13.96 -10.61
C PHE A 190 9.12 14.43 -12.06
N ASN A 191 9.98 13.78 -12.87
CA ASN A 191 10.20 14.14 -14.27
C ASN A 191 9.27 13.36 -15.22
N LYS A 192 8.42 12.46 -14.69
CA LYS A 192 7.48 11.68 -15.51
C LYS A 192 6.35 12.58 -16.02
N PRO A 193 5.91 12.42 -17.29
CA PRO A 193 4.89 13.28 -17.89
C PRO A 193 3.53 13.19 -17.20
N GLU A 194 3.21 12.04 -16.58
CA GLU A 194 2.00 11.86 -15.76
C GLU A 194 2.06 12.59 -14.40
N GLY A 195 3.22 13.08 -13.99
CA GLY A 195 3.46 13.71 -12.69
C GLY A 195 3.49 12.70 -11.53
N VAL A 196 3.61 13.23 -10.31
CA VAL A 196 3.53 12.45 -9.06
C VAL A 196 2.38 12.94 -8.20
N GLU A 197 1.57 11.99 -7.70
CA GLU A 197 0.56 12.31 -6.70
C GLU A 197 1.25 12.56 -5.34
N VAL A 198 1.19 13.81 -4.87
CA VAL A 198 1.71 14.22 -3.56
C VAL A 198 0.62 14.42 -2.51
N PHE A 199 -0.64 14.53 -2.97
CA PHE A 199 -1.81 14.73 -2.11
C PHE A 199 -3.08 14.26 -2.82
N SER A 200 -3.91 13.53 -2.10
CA SER A 200 -5.29 13.26 -2.50
C SER A 200 -6.21 13.34 -1.28
N LYS A 201 -7.45 13.83 -1.52
CA LYS A 201 -8.49 13.89 -0.50
C LYS A 201 -9.74 13.21 -1.01
N LEU A 202 -10.03 12.04 -0.45
CA LEU A 202 -11.28 11.35 -0.73
C LEU A 202 -12.45 12.14 -0.12
N ARG A 203 -13.47 12.42 -0.93
CA ARG A 203 -14.73 13.04 -0.51
C ARG A 203 -15.90 12.27 -1.11
N SER A 204 -16.98 12.18 -0.34
CA SER A 204 -18.24 11.64 -0.83
C SER A 204 -19.11 12.75 -1.38
N ARG A 205 -19.84 12.47 -2.45
CA ARG A 205 -20.85 13.37 -3.02
C ARG A 205 -22.03 12.58 -3.55
N LYS A 206 -23.19 13.24 -3.67
CA LYS A 206 -24.37 12.64 -4.29
C LYS A 206 -24.10 12.33 -5.76
N ILE A 207 -24.46 11.11 -6.19
CA ILE A 207 -24.43 10.71 -7.60
C ILE A 207 -25.58 11.42 -8.32
N THR A 208 -25.26 12.01 -9.47
CA THR A 208 -26.19 12.66 -10.41
C THR A 208 -26.09 11.96 -11.76
N SER A 209 -27.01 12.24 -12.69
CA SER A 209 -27.04 11.56 -14.00
C SER A 209 -25.75 11.74 -14.82
N ASP A 210 -25.11 12.91 -14.77
CA ASP A 210 -23.81 13.22 -15.39
C ASP A 210 -22.63 12.50 -14.72
N ARG A 211 -22.80 12.03 -13.48
CA ARG A 211 -21.74 11.36 -12.69
C ARG A 211 -21.95 9.87 -12.58
N ALA A 212 -23.07 9.36 -13.09
CA ALA A 212 -23.38 7.95 -13.07
C ALA A 212 -22.47 7.23 -14.08
N TRP A 213 -21.58 6.38 -13.56
CA TRP A 213 -20.81 5.47 -14.42
C TRP A 213 -21.53 4.12 -14.47
N SER A 214 -22.01 3.74 -15.65
CA SER A 214 -22.71 2.47 -15.88
C SER A 214 -21.77 1.25 -15.91
N GLY A 215 -20.45 1.48 -15.93
CA GLY A 215 -19.46 0.41 -16.10
C GLY A 215 -19.56 -0.29 -17.47
N ARG A 216 -20.14 0.39 -18.46
CA ARG A 216 -20.20 0.02 -19.88
C ARG A 216 -19.59 1.15 -20.71
#